data_AF-E6N4N5-F1
#
_entry.id   AF-E6N4N5-F1
#
_cell.length_a   1.000
_cell.length_b   1.000
_cell.length_c   1.000
_cell.angle_alpha   90.00
_cell.angle_beta   90.00
_cell.angle_gamma   90.00
#
_symmetry.space_group_name_H-M   'P 1'
#
loop_
_entity.id
_entity.type
_entity.pdbx_description
1 polymer ?
#
loop_
_entity_poly.entity_id
_entity_poly.type
_entity_poly.pdbx_seq_one_letter_code
_entity_poly.pdbx_strand_id
1 'polypeptide(L)'
;MDTLKTSKLFFLLGIANGFITIAVTSLILIPDLRLAAGPGSVLTHNGDVWPGAWSWVAYFTFLIIGVCGAFLWSLAYYLLKSLFGVERTPSLLTKSSLILYEVGLLATVSLAGYVGLVGGRFVAEGGSAVVVTALIGWAVIPSGAAVFLALLGNLLGLANLVLAVSKRR
;
A
#
# COMPACT_ATOMS: atom_id res chain seq x y z
N MET A 1 18.47 16.16 6.20
CA MET A 1 17.91 16.32 4.85
C MET A 1 17.03 17.55 4.88
N ASP A 2 17.05 18.33 3.81
CA ASP A 2 16.16 19.48 3.68
C ASP A 2 14.70 19.03 3.76
N THR A 3 13.92 19.71 4.60
CA THR A 3 12.52 19.34 4.87
C THR A 3 11.66 19.48 3.62
N LEU A 4 11.86 20.52 2.81
CA LEU A 4 11.13 20.75 1.57
C LEU A 4 11.48 19.70 0.51
N LYS A 5 12.75 19.30 0.43
CA LYS A 5 13.18 18.18 -0.41
C LYS A 5 12.47 16.89 -0.01
N THR A 6 12.30 16.64 1.29
CA THR A 6 11.56 15.48 1.80
C THR A 6 10.09 15.51 1.37
N SER A 7 9.43 16.65 1.55
CA SER A 7 8.05 16.86 1.12
C SER A 7 7.87 16.59 -0.38
N LYS A 8 8.79 17.09 -1.22
CA LYS A 8 8.78 16.84 -2.67
C LYS A 8 8.93 15.36 -3.02
N LEU A 9 9.76 14.60 -2.30
CA LEU A 9 9.93 13.16 -2.56
C LEU A 9 8.63 12.39 -2.31
N PHE A 10 7.97 12.65 -1.17
CA PHE A 10 6.66 12.04 -0.88
C PHE A 10 5.56 12.51 -1.85
N PHE A 11 5.63 13.74 -2.33
CA PHE A 11 4.70 14.25 -3.35
C PHE A 11 4.85 13.48 -4.67
N LEU A 12 6.09 13.32 -5.15
CA LEU A 12 6.39 12.55 -6.35
C LEU A 12 6.00 11.08 -6.18
N LEU A 13 6.19 10.52 -4.99
CA LEU A 13 5.76 9.16 -4.66
C LEU A 13 4.23 9.01 -4.78
N GLY A 14 3.47 9.97 -4.23
CA GLY A 14 2.01 10.00 -4.36
C GLY A 14 1.55 10.08 -5.82
N ILE A 15 2.22 10.86 -6.66
CA ILE A 15 1.95 10.91 -8.11
C ILE A 15 2.23 9.56 -8.78
N ALA A 16 3.39 8.96 -8.50
CA ALA A 16 3.76 7.67 -9.07
C ALA A 16 2.74 6.58 -8.67
N ASN A 17 2.37 6.52 -7.39
CA ASN A 17 1.35 5.61 -6.89
C ASN A 17 -0.04 5.91 -7.47
N GLY A 18 -0.33 7.18 -7.76
CA GLY A 18 -1.54 7.59 -8.48
C GLY A 18 -1.62 6.98 -9.88
N PHE A 19 -0.53 7.04 -10.66
CA PHE A 19 -0.49 6.39 -11.98
C PHE A 19 -0.65 4.87 -11.89
N ILE A 20 0.01 4.22 -10.92
CA ILE A 20 -0.16 2.79 -10.67
C ILE A 20 -1.62 2.47 -10.35
N THR A 21 -2.25 3.29 -9.49
CA THR A 21 -3.65 3.11 -9.10
C THR A 21 -4.59 3.27 -10.29
N ILE A 22 -4.36 4.23 -11.18
CA ILE A 22 -5.13 4.39 -12.41
C ILE A 22 -5.02 3.13 -13.28
N ALA A 23 -3.81 2.62 -13.47
CA ALA A 23 -3.57 1.39 -14.24
C ALA A 23 -4.25 0.17 -13.60
N VAL A 24 -4.22 0.02 -12.27
CA VAL A 24 -4.89 -1.08 -11.57
C VAL A 24 -6.42 -0.92 -11.63
N THR A 25 -6.92 0.31 -11.50
CA THR A 25 -8.37 0.59 -11.55
C THR A 25 -8.93 0.31 -12.93
N SER A 26 -8.18 0.58 -14.01
CA SER A 26 -8.64 0.26 -15.37
C SER A 26 -8.83 -1.24 -15.59
N LEU A 27 -7.99 -2.09 -14.97
CA LEU A 27 -8.15 -3.55 -14.98
C LEU A 27 -9.37 -4.04 -14.20
N ILE A 28 -9.94 -3.22 -13.32
CA ILE A 28 -11.18 -3.53 -12.58
C ILE A 28 -12.40 -3.05 -13.37
N LEU A 29 -12.32 -1.84 -13.94
CA LEU A 29 -13.45 -1.17 -14.58
C LEU A 29 -13.74 -1.67 -16.00
N ILE A 30 -12.71 -1.97 -16.80
CA ILE A 30 -12.88 -2.36 -18.20
C ILE A 30 -13.25 -3.85 -18.25
N PRO A 31 -14.48 -4.21 -18.68
CA PRO A 31 -14.96 -5.60 -18.65
C PRO A 31 -14.02 -6.60 -19.32
N ASP A 32 -13.44 -6.22 -20.45
CA ASP A 32 -12.53 -7.07 -21.24
C ASP A 32 -11.14 -7.24 -20.60
N LEU A 33 -10.77 -6.36 -19.67
CA LEU A 33 -9.49 -6.39 -18.94
C LEU A 33 -9.63 -6.91 -17.51
N ARG A 34 -10.85 -7.30 -17.11
CA ARG A 34 -11.11 -7.81 -15.77
C ARG A 34 -10.25 -9.03 -15.51
N LEU A 35 -9.17 -8.82 -14.75
CA LEU A 35 -8.43 -9.88 -14.05
C LEU A 35 -9.36 -10.71 -13.15
N ALA A 36 -10.53 -10.16 -12.83
CA ALA A 36 -11.61 -10.80 -12.11
C ALA A 36 -12.63 -11.57 -12.99
N ALA A 37 -12.65 -11.44 -14.33
CA ALA A 37 -13.69 -12.01 -15.21
C ALA A 37 -13.32 -13.38 -15.83
N GLY A 38 -12.89 -14.32 -14.99
CA GLY A 38 -13.08 -15.73 -15.32
C GLY A 38 -14.56 -16.13 -15.15
N PRO A 39 -14.99 -17.31 -15.65
CA PRO A 39 -16.26 -17.90 -15.24
C PRO A 39 -16.25 -17.99 -13.70
N GLY A 40 -17.20 -17.31 -13.03
CA GLY A 40 -17.13 -17.09 -11.58
C GLY A 40 -16.52 -15.75 -11.15
N SER A 41 -16.65 -14.71 -11.98
CA SER A 41 -16.13 -13.39 -11.64
C SER A 41 -16.64 -12.87 -10.30
N VAL A 42 -15.83 -12.04 -9.65
CA VAL A 42 -16.12 -11.24 -8.45
C VAL A 42 -17.48 -10.50 -8.53
N LEU A 43 -18.04 -10.34 -9.73
CA LEU A 43 -19.30 -9.64 -10.01
C LEU A 43 -20.39 -10.53 -10.64
N THR A 44 -20.15 -11.82 -10.93
CA THR A 44 -21.07 -12.62 -11.78
C THR A 44 -21.44 -14.00 -11.26
N HIS A 45 -21.13 -14.39 -10.02
CA HIS A 45 -21.75 -15.60 -9.46
C HIS A 45 -22.09 -15.45 -7.98
N ASN A 46 -23.37 -15.73 -7.68
CA ASN A 46 -24.00 -15.98 -6.37
C ASN A 46 -23.59 -15.01 -5.25
N GLY A 47 -24.52 -14.13 -4.84
CA GLY A 47 -24.32 -13.05 -3.88
C GLY A 47 -23.83 -13.41 -2.46
N ASP A 48 -23.47 -14.66 -2.18
CA ASP A 48 -23.09 -15.16 -0.86
C ASP A 48 -21.59 -15.46 -0.69
N VAL A 49 -20.82 -15.58 -1.78
CA VAL A 49 -19.37 -15.81 -1.71
C VAL A 49 -18.68 -14.80 -2.61
N TRP A 50 -17.86 -13.93 -2.03
CA TRP A 50 -17.01 -12.99 -2.76
C TRP A 50 -15.61 -13.59 -2.92
N PRO A 51 -15.35 -14.40 -3.97
CA PRO A 51 -14.01 -14.89 -4.24
C PRO A 51 -13.08 -13.70 -4.46
N GLY A 52 -11.99 -13.62 -3.69
CA GLY A 52 -10.94 -12.61 -3.90
C GLY A 52 -11.08 -11.30 -3.11
N ALA A 53 -11.75 -11.32 -1.95
CA ALA A 53 -11.80 -10.18 -1.02
C ALA A 53 -10.42 -9.55 -0.72
N TRP A 54 -9.35 -10.36 -0.67
CA TRP A 54 -7.98 -9.87 -0.44
C TRP A 54 -7.44 -8.96 -1.57
N SER A 55 -7.92 -9.10 -2.82
CA SER A 55 -7.56 -8.18 -3.91
C SER A 55 -8.18 -6.81 -3.71
N TRP A 56 -9.40 -6.75 -3.17
CA TRP A 56 -10.04 -5.48 -2.78
C TRP A 56 -9.33 -4.83 -1.60
N VAL A 57 -8.98 -5.62 -0.58
CA VAL A 57 -8.17 -5.13 0.55
C VAL A 57 -6.86 -4.55 0.03
N ALA A 58 -6.17 -5.25 -0.87
CA ALA A 58 -4.94 -4.75 -1.49
C ALA A 58 -5.15 -3.43 -2.25
N TYR A 59 -6.19 -3.35 -3.08
CA TYR A 59 -6.51 -2.15 -3.86
C TYR A 59 -6.78 -0.94 -2.95
N PHE A 60 -7.68 -1.07 -1.97
CA PHE A 60 -7.99 0.04 -1.06
C PHE A 60 -6.80 0.39 -0.16
N THR A 61 -6.00 -0.59 0.25
CA THR A 61 -4.76 -0.35 0.99
C THR A 61 -3.79 0.48 0.16
N PHE A 62 -3.61 0.17 -1.12
CA PHE A 62 -2.74 0.94 -2.01
C PHE A 62 -3.29 2.35 -2.27
N LEU A 63 -4.60 2.51 -2.46
CA LEU A 63 -5.23 3.81 -2.65
C LEU A 63 -5.08 4.69 -1.40
N ILE A 64 -5.49 4.17 -0.24
CA ILE A 64 -5.52 4.94 1.02
C ILE A 64 -4.11 5.17 1.53
N ILE A 65 -3.33 4.10 1.70
CA ILE A 65 -1.99 4.23 2.25
C ILE A 65 -1.06 4.73 1.15
N GLY A 66 -0.93 4.03 0.03
CA GLY A 66 0.02 4.38 -1.03
C GLY A 66 -0.14 5.75 -1.67
N VAL A 67 -1.37 6.12 -2.05
CA VAL A 67 -1.62 7.40 -2.71
C VAL A 67 -1.88 8.49 -1.67
N CYS A 68 -2.96 8.36 -0.88
CA CYS A 68 -3.34 9.41 0.07
C CYS A 68 -2.30 9.55 1.18
N GLY A 69 -1.78 8.45 1.73
CA GLY A 69 -0.73 8.48 2.75
C GLY A 69 0.57 9.15 2.27
N ALA A 70 0.98 8.95 1.01
CA ALA A 70 2.15 9.63 0.47
C ALA A 70 1.94 11.15 0.38
N PHE A 71 0.75 11.59 -0.05
CA PHE A 71 0.41 13.02 -0.03
C PHE A 71 0.31 13.58 1.40
N LEU A 72 -0.22 12.82 2.36
CA LEU A 72 -0.25 13.22 3.77
C LEU A 72 1.16 13.36 4.35
N TRP A 73 2.08 12.45 4.03
CA TRP A 73 3.49 12.59 4.42
C TRP A 73 4.15 13.81 3.78
N SER A 74 3.88 14.05 2.49
CA SER A 74 4.35 15.26 1.80
C SER A 74 3.88 16.53 2.51
N LEU A 75 2.58 16.58 2.85
CA LEU A 75 1.97 17.68 3.58
C LEU A 75 2.57 17.83 4.98
N ALA A 76 2.76 16.73 5.72
CA ALA A 76 3.33 16.76 7.06
C ALA A 76 4.74 17.39 7.08
N TYR A 77 5.62 17.01 6.14
CA TYR A 77 6.94 17.63 6.03
C TYR A 77 6.86 19.08 5.54
N TYR A 78 5.93 19.42 4.64
CA TYR A 78 5.71 20.81 4.25
C TYR A 78 5.31 21.69 5.45
N LEU A 79 4.33 21.23 6.23
CA LEU A 79 3.83 21.91 7.44
C LEU A 79 4.90 21.99 8.53
N LEU A 80 5.78 20.98 8.63
CA LEU A 80 6.91 21.02 9.54
C LEU A 80 7.83 22.21 9.27
N LYS A 81 8.05 22.55 7.99
CA LYS A 81 8.80 23.75 7.62
C LYS A 81 7.96 25.02 7.81
N SER A 82 6.72 25.07 7.31
CA SER A 82 5.93 26.30 7.29
C SER A 82 5.44 26.74 8.68
N LEU A 83 5.01 25.81 9.52
CA LEU A 83 4.48 26.10 10.86
C LEU A 83 5.57 26.05 11.93
N PHE A 84 6.50 25.11 11.81
CA PHE A 84 7.53 24.88 12.83
C PHE A 84 8.92 25.41 12.43
N GLY A 85 9.09 26.03 11.26
CA GLY A 85 10.38 26.61 10.86
C GLY A 85 11.53 25.60 10.80
N VAL A 86 11.23 24.29 10.73
CA VAL A 86 12.27 23.27 10.73
C VAL A 86 12.82 23.09 9.32
N GLU A 87 14.04 23.58 9.11
CA GLU A 87 14.72 23.51 7.82
C GLU A 87 15.30 22.12 7.50
N ARG A 88 15.66 21.35 8.54
CA ARG A 88 16.34 20.05 8.37
C ARG A 88 15.81 18.98 9.31
N THR A 89 15.65 17.78 8.76
CA THR A 89 15.32 16.56 9.50
C THR A 89 16.48 15.55 9.43
N PRO A 90 16.63 14.64 10.39
CA PRO A 90 17.57 13.52 10.30
C PRO A 90 17.46 12.74 8.97
N SER A 91 18.53 12.75 8.16
CA SER A 91 18.47 12.17 6.81
C SER A 91 18.30 10.65 6.82
N LEU A 92 18.89 9.96 7.81
CA LEU A 92 18.82 8.51 7.92
C LEU A 92 17.38 8.07 8.17
N LEU A 93 16.75 8.62 9.22
CA LEU A 93 15.35 8.31 9.56
C LEU A 93 14.42 8.62 8.41
N THR A 94 14.63 9.75 7.73
CA THR A 94 13.76 10.15 6.62
C THR A 94 13.87 9.18 5.43
N LYS A 95 15.09 8.79 5.05
CA LYS A 95 15.30 7.84 3.95
C LYS A 95 14.79 6.44 4.30
N SER A 96 15.10 5.96 5.50
CA SER A 96 14.63 4.66 5.99
C SER A 96 13.10 4.63 6.08
N SER A 97 12.48 5.70 6.57
CA SER A 97 11.02 5.84 6.62
C SER A 97 10.42 5.72 5.22
N LEU A 98 10.90 6.49 4.24
CA LEU A 98 10.39 6.48 2.87
C LEU A 98 10.57 5.11 2.20
N ILE A 99 11.76 4.51 2.31
CA ILE A 99 12.05 3.21 1.68
C ILE A 99 11.21 2.11 2.30
N LEU A 100 11.17 2.01 3.63
CA LEU A 100 10.43 0.96 4.34
C LEU A 100 8.92 1.10 4.13
N TYR A 101 8.42 2.34 4.14
CA TYR A 101 7.03 2.66 3.83
C TYR A 101 6.65 2.12 2.46
N GLU A 102 7.40 2.49 1.42
CA GLU A 102 7.03 2.15 0.04
C GLU A 102 7.26 0.67 -0.27
N VAL A 103 8.42 0.13 0.10
CA VAL A 103 8.72 -1.30 -0.13
C VAL A 103 7.77 -2.19 0.65
N GLY A 104 7.50 -1.86 1.92
CA GLY A 104 6.55 -2.60 2.74
C GLY A 104 5.13 -2.54 2.19
N LEU A 105 4.69 -1.36 1.74
CA LEU A 105 3.39 -1.20 1.11
C LEU A 105 3.29 -2.00 -0.18
N LEU A 106 4.22 -1.81 -1.14
CA LEU A 106 4.20 -2.48 -2.43
C LEU A 106 4.23 -4.00 -2.26
N ALA A 107 5.07 -4.52 -1.36
CA ALA A 107 5.10 -5.94 -1.05
C ALA A 107 3.77 -6.42 -0.44
N THR A 108 3.18 -5.66 0.49
CA THR A 108 1.90 -6.00 1.12
C THR A 108 0.78 -6.09 0.08
N VAL A 109 0.64 -5.06 -0.75
CA VAL A 109 -0.46 -5.00 -1.74
C VAL A 109 -0.25 -6.01 -2.87
N SER A 110 1.00 -6.28 -3.25
CA SER A 110 1.31 -7.29 -4.26
C SER A 110 0.98 -8.70 -3.77
N LEU A 111 1.37 -9.04 -2.55
CA LEU A 111 1.10 -10.35 -1.96
C LEU A 111 -0.38 -10.54 -1.65
N ALA A 112 -1.04 -9.56 -1.02
CA ALA A 112 -2.47 -9.61 -0.75
C ALA A 112 -3.28 -9.63 -2.07
N GLY A 113 -2.85 -8.87 -3.07
CA GLY A 113 -3.41 -8.88 -4.41
C GLY A 113 -3.32 -10.25 -5.07
N TYR A 114 -2.13 -10.88 -5.02
CA TYR A 114 -1.89 -12.23 -5.52
C TYR A 114 -2.78 -13.26 -4.80
N VAL A 115 -2.81 -13.23 -3.47
CA VAL A 115 -3.64 -14.13 -2.65
C VAL A 115 -5.12 -13.99 -3.02
N GLY A 116 -5.60 -12.76 -3.21
CA GLY A 116 -6.98 -12.52 -3.63
C GLY A 116 -7.26 -13.00 -5.05
N LEU A 117 -6.34 -12.80 -5.99
CA LEU A 117 -6.53 -13.21 -7.39
C LEU A 117 -6.54 -14.74 -7.51
N VAL A 118 -5.51 -15.39 -6.97
CA VAL A 118 -5.33 -16.83 -7.14
C VAL A 118 -6.27 -17.62 -6.24
N GLY A 119 -6.40 -17.22 -4.97
CA GLY A 119 -7.35 -17.84 -4.05
C GLY A 119 -8.81 -17.59 -4.47
N GLY A 120 -9.12 -16.37 -4.92
CA GLY A 120 -10.44 -16.03 -5.44
C GLY A 120 -10.82 -16.85 -6.66
N ARG A 121 -9.94 -16.91 -7.67
CA ARG A 121 -10.18 -17.71 -8.88
C ARG A 121 -10.47 -19.18 -8.56
N PHE A 122 -9.69 -19.79 -7.68
CA PHE A 122 -9.87 -21.21 -7.36
C PHE A 122 -11.19 -21.48 -6.62
N VAL A 123 -11.60 -20.58 -5.71
CA VAL A 123 -12.93 -20.68 -5.06
C VAL A 123 -14.06 -20.49 -6.08
N ALA A 124 -13.90 -19.56 -7.01
CA ALA A 124 -14.86 -19.31 -8.08
C ALA A 124 -15.06 -20.51 -9.01
N GLU A 125 -14.00 -21.30 -9.24
CA GLU A 125 -14.03 -22.55 -10.00
C GLU A 125 -14.60 -23.75 -9.19
N GLY A 126 -15.12 -23.51 -7.97
CA GLY A 126 -15.72 -24.54 -7.11
C GLY A 126 -14.72 -25.28 -6.21
N GLY A 127 -13.51 -24.75 -6.07
CA GLY A 127 -12.44 -25.34 -5.28
C GLY A 127 -12.68 -25.32 -3.76
N SER A 128 -12.14 -26.31 -3.05
CA SER A 128 -12.28 -26.42 -1.59
C SER A 128 -11.32 -25.49 -0.83
N ALA A 129 -11.75 -25.01 0.35
CA ALA A 129 -10.95 -24.11 1.20
C ALA A 129 -9.59 -24.70 1.63
N VAL A 130 -9.51 -26.03 1.77
CA VAL A 130 -8.26 -26.72 2.13
C VAL A 130 -7.22 -26.56 1.03
N VAL A 131 -7.62 -26.74 -0.23
CA VAL A 131 -6.71 -26.61 -1.37
C VAL A 131 -6.30 -25.15 -1.58
N VAL A 132 -7.25 -24.21 -1.42
CA VAL A 132 -6.94 -22.76 -1.45
C VAL A 132 -5.85 -22.44 -0.43
N THR A 133 -6.02 -22.89 0.82
CA THR A 133 -5.08 -22.62 1.91
C THR A 133 -3.69 -23.19 1.63
N ALA A 134 -3.60 -24.40 1.07
CA ALA A 134 -2.32 -24.97 0.66
C ALA A 134 -1.66 -24.16 -0.46
N LEU A 135 -2.45 -23.59 -1.36
CA LEU A 135 -1.98 -22.88 -2.54
C LEU A 135 -1.49 -21.45 -2.24
N ILE A 136 -2.15 -20.74 -1.33
CA ILE A 136 -1.79 -19.37 -0.92
C ILE A 136 -1.00 -19.29 0.40
N GLY A 137 -0.91 -20.40 1.14
CA GLY A 137 -0.39 -20.42 2.51
C GLY A 137 1.06 -19.92 2.64
N TRP A 138 1.87 -20.15 1.61
CA TRP A 138 3.25 -19.66 1.57
C TRP A 138 3.35 -18.13 1.62
N ALA A 139 2.33 -17.42 1.12
CA ALA A 139 2.32 -15.95 1.04
C ALA A 139 1.95 -15.28 2.38
N VAL A 140 1.45 -16.04 3.37
CA VAL A 140 0.98 -15.49 4.65
C VAL A 140 2.12 -14.85 5.45
N ILE A 141 3.23 -15.58 5.66
CA ILE A 141 4.37 -15.07 6.43
C ILE A 141 5.04 -13.87 5.73
N PRO A 142 5.34 -13.92 4.41
CA PRO A 142 5.86 -12.77 3.68
C PRO A 142 4.93 -11.55 3.74
N SER A 143 3.61 -11.75 3.70
CA SER A 143 2.64 -10.65 3.82
C SER A 143 2.74 -9.96 5.17
N GLY A 144 2.82 -10.74 6.26
CA GLY A 144 3.02 -10.19 7.61
C GLY A 144 4.33 -9.41 7.73
N ALA A 145 5.43 -9.92 7.16
CA ALA A 145 6.70 -9.21 7.12
C ALA A 145 6.62 -7.90 6.33
N ALA A 146 5.94 -7.91 5.18
CA ALA A 146 5.74 -6.70 4.36
C ALA A 146 4.95 -5.62 5.12
N VAL A 147 3.87 -6.01 5.81
CA VAL A 147 3.08 -5.11 6.66
C VAL A 147 3.96 -4.52 7.76
N PHE A 148 4.78 -5.35 8.42
CA PHE A 148 5.71 -4.88 9.44
C PHE A 148 6.69 -3.84 8.91
N LEU A 149 7.25 -4.03 7.71
CA LEU A 149 8.13 -3.03 7.08
C LEU A 149 7.40 -1.70 6.85
N ALA A 150 6.16 -1.74 6.34
CA ALA A 150 5.36 -0.53 6.12
C ALA A 150 5.09 0.21 7.45
N LEU A 151 4.75 -0.52 8.51
CA LEU A 151 4.54 0.03 9.85
C LEU A 151 5.81 0.63 10.44
N LEU A 152 6.95 -0.06 10.29
CA LEU A 152 8.25 0.45 10.72
C LEU A 152 8.62 1.73 9.97
N GLY A 153 8.36 1.80 8.67
CA GLY A 153 8.55 3.01 7.87
C GLY A 153 7.73 4.20 8.39
N ASN A 154 6.46 3.97 8.74
CA ASN A 154 5.60 4.99 9.36
C ASN A 154 6.11 5.40 10.74
N LEU A 155 6.51 4.45 11.58
CA LEU A 155 7.04 4.73 12.92
C LEU A 155 8.30 5.59 12.87
N LEU A 156 9.23 5.29 11.94
CA LEU A 156 10.42 6.11 11.73
C LEU A 156 10.06 7.52 11.25
N GLY A 157 9.06 7.66 10.39
CA GLY A 157 8.56 8.95 9.93
C GLY A 157 7.99 9.78 11.08
N LEU A 158 7.16 9.18 11.92
CA LEU A 158 6.57 9.83 13.09
C LEU A 158 7.64 10.22 14.10
N ALA A 159 8.56 9.30 14.42
CA ALA A 159 9.70 9.59 15.29
C ALA A 159 10.54 10.76 14.76
N ASN A 160 10.75 10.82 13.44
CA ASN A 160 11.48 11.91 12.79
C ASN A 160 10.75 13.26 12.93
N LEU A 161 9.43 13.30 12.75
CA LEU A 161 8.63 14.51 12.98
C LEU A 161 8.72 14.98 14.44
N VAL A 162 8.54 14.06 15.40
CA VAL A 162 8.60 14.37 16.83
C VAL A 162 9.99 14.89 17.22
N LEU A 163 11.06 14.21 16.80
CA LEU A 163 12.43 14.64 17.06
C LEU A 163 12.74 16.01 16.46
N ALA A 164 12.23 16.27 15.27
CA ALA A 164 12.41 17.54 14.57
C ALA A 164 11.73 18.71 15.29
N VAL A 165 10.52 18.51 15.82
CA VAL A 165 9.83 19.52 16.62
C VAL A 165 10.49 19.71 17.99
N SER A 166 10.89 18.62 18.66
CA SER A 166 11.48 18.68 19.99
C SER A 166 12.84 19.38 20.02
N LYS A 167 13.68 19.20 19.00
CA LYS A 167 15.00 19.86 18.89
C LYS A 167 14.94 21.34 18.50
N ARG A 168 13.75 21.87 18.23
CA ARG A 168 13.54 23.30 17.93
C ARG A 168 13.48 24.15 19.21
N ARG A 169 13.11 23.55 20.35
CA ARG A 169 13.25 24.17 21.67
C ARG A 169 14.70 24.17 22.10
#